data_AF-A0A1J4Z4D3-F1
#
_entry.id   AF-A0A1J4Z4D3-F1
#
_cell.length_a   1.000
_cell.length_b   1.000
_cell.length_c   1.000
_cell.angle_alpha   90.00
_cell.angle_beta   90.00
_cell.angle_gamma   90.00
#
_symmetry.space_group_name_H-M   'P 1'
#
loop_
_entity.id
_entity.type
_entity.pdbx_description
1 polymer ?
#
loop_
_entity_poly.entity_id
_entity_poly.type
_entity_poly.pdbx_seq_one_letter_code
_entity_poly.pdbx_strand_id
1 'polypeptide(L)'
;MAIKTVLGEAQQVRIATELIEMDARLQLLQEETTLSRERLLKLYKEVKGKSPSKGMLPYSTDWFIGWQPNIHSSLFMGIHQFLLKNAGIKGAQALITAYRLYLDQVENLEGGEAVLSVTRAWFLIRFFNAGMMELVPCADCGGHFVTHTNELNAHYVCGICHPPARAGKTKARADQIEAANQASLLEAQPA
;
A
#
# COMPACT_ATOMS: atom_id res chain seq x y z
N MET A 1 24.29 17.16 -17.19
CA MET A 1 22.85 17.44 -17.00
C MET A 1 22.11 16.85 -18.19
N ALA A 2 21.31 15.81 -18.00
CA ALA A 2 20.53 15.25 -19.11
C ALA A 2 19.52 16.31 -19.59
N ILE A 3 19.43 16.51 -20.91
CA ILE A 3 18.50 17.45 -21.53
C ILE A 3 17.08 17.03 -21.12
N LYS A 4 16.40 17.88 -20.33
CA LYS A 4 14.99 17.67 -19.96
C LYS A 4 14.15 17.81 -21.22
N THR A 5 13.69 16.69 -21.77
CA THR A 5 12.79 16.69 -22.91
C THR A 5 11.37 16.96 -22.45
N VAL A 6 10.57 17.61 -23.29
CA VAL A 6 9.14 17.85 -23.02
C VAL A 6 8.41 16.53 -22.79
N LEU A 7 8.75 15.50 -23.56
CA LEU A 7 8.19 14.14 -23.40
C LEU A 7 8.56 13.52 -22.05
N GLY A 8 9.80 13.69 -21.60
CA GLY A 8 10.25 13.20 -20.29
C GLY A 8 9.53 13.91 -19.16
N GLU A 9 9.37 15.23 -19.25
CA GLU A 9 8.61 16.01 -18.28
C GLU A 9 7.13 15.59 -18.24
N ALA A 10 6.50 15.42 -19.40
CA ALA A 10 5.12 14.93 -19.49
C ALA A 10 4.97 13.54 -18.85
N GLN A 11 5.94 12.64 -19.02
CA GLN A 11 5.93 11.34 -18.36
C GLN A 11 6.02 11.46 -16.84
N GLN A 12 6.85 12.36 -16.31
CA GLN A 12 6.97 12.58 -14.87
C GLN A 12 5.68 13.15 -14.27
N VAL A 13 5.01 14.05 -14.99
CA VAL A 13 3.68 14.56 -14.59
C VAL A 13 2.65 13.44 -14.60
N ARG A 14 2.62 12.58 -15.63
CA ARG A 14 1.71 11.42 -15.68
C ARG A 14 1.87 10.50 -14.48
N ILE A 15 3.11 10.06 -14.20
CA ILE A 15 3.43 9.21 -13.05
C ILE A 15 2.97 9.87 -11.73
N ALA A 16 3.26 11.17 -11.56
CA ALA A 16 2.85 11.90 -10.37
C ALA A 16 1.32 11.93 -10.23
N THR A 17 0.59 12.22 -11.30
CA THR A 17 -0.88 12.24 -11.31
C THR A 17 -1.45 10.88 -10.91
N GLU A 18 -0.97 9.78 -11.49
CA GLU A 18 -1.46 8.43 -11.18
C GLU A 18 -1.23 8.07 -9.70
N LEU A 19 -0.06 8.42 -9.15
CA LEU A 19 0.25 8.20 -7.74
C LEU A 19 -0.63 9.07 -6.82
N ILE A 20 -0.90 10.31 -7.22
CA ILE A 20 -1.78 11.23 -6.48
C ILE A 20 -3.22 10.70 -6.47
N GLU A 21 -3.71 10.15 -7.58
CA GLU A 21 -5.03 9.51 -7.67
C GLU A 21 -5.18 8.38 -6.66
N MET A 22 -4.09 7.66 -6.36
CA MET A 22 -4.03 6.61 -5.34
C MET A 22 -3.73 7.13 -3.92
N ASP A 23 -3.87 8.44 -3.68
CA ASP A 23 -3.61 9.14 -2.42
C ASP A 23 -2.17 8.90 -1.89
N ALA A 24 -1.19 8.80 -2.79
CA ALA A 24 0.22 8.68 -2.42
C ALA A 24 0.71 9.86 -1.58
N ARG A 25 1.53 9.60 -0.56
CA ARG A 25 2.13 10.67 0.25
C ARG A 25 3.18 11.43 -0.55
N LEU A 26 3.37 12.70 -0.18
CA LEU A 26 4.31 13.59 -0.85
C LEU A 26 5.75 13.04 -0.93
N GLN A 27 6.22 12.35 0.11
CA GLN A 27 7.56 11.75 0.08
C GLN A 27 7.72 10.72 -1.04
N LEU A 28 6.72 9.85 -1.25
CA LEU A 28 6.74 8.89 -2.36
C LEU A 28 6.86 9.64 -3.69
N LEU A 29 6.04 10.67 -3.89
CA LEU A 29 6.07 11.47 -5.12
C LEU A 29 7.43 12.14 -5.35
N GLN A 30 8.09 12.61 -4.30
CA GLN A 30 9.41 13.24 -4.38
C GLN A 30 10.53 12.24 -4.72
N GLU A 31 10.38 10.97 -4.36
CA GLU A 31 11.37 9.93 -4.62
C GLU A 31 11.14 9.23 -5.97
N GLU A 32 9.88 9.05 -6.38
CA GLU A 32 9.52 8.35 -7.63
C GLU A 32 9.44 9.29 -8.84
N THR A 33 9.55 10.61 -8.64
CA THR A 33 9.50 11.60 -9.73
C THR A 33 10.62 12.63 -9.64
N THR A 34 10.93 13.27 -10.76
CA THR A 34 11.91 14.37 -10.81
C THR A 34 11.28 15.76 -10.63
N LEU A 35 9.99 15.83 -10.24
CA LEU A 35 9.28 17.09 -10.08
C LEU A 35 9.69 17.79 -8.78
N SER A 36 9.73 19.12 -8.80
CA SER A 36 10.01 19.88 -7.58
C SER A 36 8.87 19.72 -6.57
N ARG A 37 9.21 19.82 -5.28
CA ARG A 37 8.22 19.76 -4.18
C ARG A 37 7.06 20.75 -4.37
N GLU A 38 7.37 21.97 -4.83
CA GLU A 38 6.35 22.99 -5.11
C GLU A 38 5.38 22.54 -6.21
N ARG A 39 5.90 21.99 -7.32
CA ARG A 39 5.07 21.47 -8.42
C ARG A 39 4.20 20.30 -7.97
N LEU A 40 4.75 19.38 -7.18
CA LEU A 40 4.00 18.26 -6.62
C LEU A 40 2.85 18.72 -5.72
N LEU A 41 3.07 19.74 -4.89
CA LEU A 41 2.01 20.30 -4.04
C LEU A 41 0.90 20.99 -4.83
N LYS A 42 1.26 21.72 -5.91
CA LYS A 42 0.28 22.33 -6.81
C LYS A 42 -0.53 21.26 -7.53
N LEU A 43 0.15 20.29 -8.15
CA LEU A 43 -0.48 19.18 -8.86
C LEU A 43 -1.41 18.37 -7.94
N TYR A 44 -1.00 18.11 -6.68
CA TYR A 44 -1.85 17.40 -5.73
C TYR A 44 -3.18 18.14 -5.47
N LYS A 45 -3.11 19.46 -5.28
CA LYS A 45 -4.30 20.29 -5.09
C LYS A 45 -5.17 20.33 -6.34
N GLU A 46 -4.57 20.37 -7.53
CA GLU A 46 -5.29 20.34 -8.81
C GLU A 46 -6.05 19.02 -9.01
N VAL A 47 -5.43 17.88 -8.68
CA VAL A 47 -6.04 16.55 -8.88
C VAL A 47 -7.03 16.18 -7.76
N LYS A 48 -6.70 16.43 -6.49
CA LYS A 48 -7.48 15.94 -5.33
C LYS A 48 -8.27 17.03 -4.60
N GLY A 49 -8.08 18.31 -4.92
CA GLY A 49 -8.72 19.45 -4.23
C GLY A 49 -8.27 19.65 -2.78
N LYS A 50 -7.43 18.77 -2.23
CA LYS A 50 -6.93 18.81 -0.85
C LYS A 50 -5.40 18.79 -0.83
N SER A 51 -4.82 19.07 0.32
CA SER A 51 -3.37 18.88 0.51
C SER A 51 -3.05 17.41 0.81
N PRO A 52 -1.84 16.92 0.47
CA PRO A 52 -1.41 15.58 0.85
C PRO A 52 -1.52 15.38 2.37
N SER A 53 -1.83 14.15 2.79
CA SER A 53 -1.92 13.82 4.22
C SER A 53 -0.61 14.14 4.96
N LYS A 54 -0.74 14.75 6.14
CA LYS A 54 0.37 14.97 7.07
C LYS A 54 0.36 13.83 8.09
N GLY A 55 1.52 13.27 8.40
CA GLY A 55 1.64 12.21 9.40
C GLY A 55 2.93 11.43 9.27
N MET A 56 3.22 10.63 10.30
CA MET A 56 4.40 9.77 10.30
C MET A 56 4.31 8.72 9.19
N LEU A 57 5.41 8.53 8.47
CA LEU A 57 5.55 7.45 7.51
C LEU A 57 5.71 6.12 8.25
N PRO A 58 5.23 5.01 7.65
CA PRO A 58 5.47 3.70 8.21
C PRO A 58 6.96 3.36 8.05
N TYR A 59 7.74 3.60 9.11
CA TYR A 59 9.16 3.27 9.14
C TYR A 59 9.45 1.86 9.65
N SER A 60 8.47 1.19 10.27
CA SER A 60 8.62 -0.18 10.78
C SER A 60 8.09 -1.23 9.81
N THR A 61 8.75 -2.38 9.81
CA THR A 61 8.36 -3.58 9.08
C THR A 61 7.23 -4.35 9.79
N ASP A 62 7.00 -4.10 11.09
CA ASP A 62 6.03 -4.83 11.93
C ASP A 62 4.59 -4.78 11.40
N TRP A 63 4.18 -3.69 10.74
CA TRP A 63 2.83 -3.60 10.22
C TRP A 63 2.56 -4.68 9.17
N PHE A 64 3.56 -5.03 8.36
CA PHE A 64 3.42 -5.96 7.22
C PHE A 64 3.35 -7.44 7.64
N ILE A 65 3.73 -7.77 8.87
CA ILE A 65 3.60 -9.13 9.42
C ILE A 65 2.28 -9.34 10.18
N GLY A 66 1.54 -8.26 10.48
CA GLY A 66 0.24 -8.35 11.12
C GLY A 66 -0.78 -9.11 10.25
N TRP A 67 -1.66 -9.89 10.86
CA TRP A 67 -2.55 -10.85 10.17
C TRP A 67 -3.17 -10.37 8.84
N GLN A 68 -4.09 -9.39 8.88
CA GLN A 68 -4.74 -8.87 7.67
C GLN A 68 -3.76 -8.06 6.78
N PRO A 69 -2.95 -7.13 7.31
CA PRO A 69 -1.90 -6.47 6.54
C PRO A 69 -1.00 -7.43 5.75
N ASN A 70 -0.63 -8.57 6.34
CA ASN A 70 0.26 -9.55 5.75
C ASN A 70 -0.35 -10.20 4.51
N ILE A 71 -1.62 -10.57 4.57
CA ILE A 71 -2.34 -11.13 3.42
C ILE A 71 -2.30 -10.14 2.24
N HIS A 72 -2.63 -8.87 2.47
CA HIS A 72 -2.64 -7.84 1.43
C HIS A 72 -1.23 -7.52 0.91
N SER A 73 -0.25 -7.46 1.81
CA SER A 73 1.15 -7.19 1.49
C SER A 73 1.74 -8.32 0.64
N SER A 74 1.41 -9.56 0.98
CA SER A 74 1.86 -10.75 0.26
C SER A 74 1.25 -10.84 -1.13
N LEU A 75 -0.05 -10.56 -1.25
CA LEU A 75 -0.73 -10.47 -2.54
C LEU A 75 -0.08 -9.41 -3.44
N PHE A 76 0.08 -8.18 -2.93
CA PHE A 76 0.74 -7.10 -3.67
C PHE A 76 2.17 -7.46 -4.07
N MET A 77 2.97 -8.00 -3.14
CA MET A 77 4.36 -8.32 -3.43
C MET A 77 4.50 -9.46 -4.44
N GLY A 78 3.60 -10.45 -4.40
CA GLY A 78 3.49 -11.50 -5.42
C GLY A 78 3.23 -10.93 -6.81
N ILE A 79 2.24 -10.03 -6.94
CA ILE A 79 1.94 -9.32 -8.20
C ILE A 79 3.16 -8.52 -8.67
N HIS A 80 3.76 -7.72 -7.78
CA HIS A 80 4.89 -6.87 -8.13
C HIS A 80 6.10 -7.70 -8.61
N GLN A 81 6.47 -8.77 -7.90
CA GLN A 81 7.55 -9.66 -8.33
C GLN A 81 7.24 -10.34 -9.66
N PHE A 82 5.99 -10.73 -9.90
CA PHE A 82 5.56 -11.30 -11.18
C PHE A 82 5.76 -10.31 -12.33
N LEU A 83 5.36 -9.04 -12.16
CA LEU A 83 5.54 -8.00 -13.18
C LEU A 83 7.02 -7.74 -13.48
N LEU A 84 7.87 -7.67 -12.44
CA LEU A 84 9.31 -7.48 -12.62
C LEU A 84 9.96 -8.63 -13.41
N LYS A 85 9.59 -9.88 -13.06
CA LYS A 85 10.21 -11.09 -13.63
C LYS A 85 9.69 -11.41 -15.04
N ASN A 86 8.39 -11.24 -15.28
CA ASN A 86 7.73 -11.77 -16.48
C ASN A 86 7.26 -10.70 -17.47
N ALA A 87 6.96 -9.47 -17.01
CA ALA A 87 6.45 -8.40 -17.87
C ALA A 87 7.49 -7.32 -18.20
N GLY A 88 8.66 -7.34 -17.54
CA GLY A 88 9.74 -6.36 -17.77
C GLY A 88 9.40 -4.93 -17.34
N ILE A 89 8.28 -4.71 -16.65
CA ILE A 89 7.86 -3.41 -16.11
C ILE A 89 8.72 -3.10 -14.88
N LYS A 90 9.21 -1.86 -14.73
CA LYS A 90 10.15 -1.48 -13.65
C LYS A 90 9.81 -0.10 -13.05
N GLY A 91 10.43 0.21 -11.92
CA GLY A 91 10.34 1.52 -11.25
C GLY A 91 8.92 1.88 -10.83
N ALA A 92 8.59 3.17 -10.84
CA ALA A 92 7.27 3.69 -10.48
C ALA A 92 6.13 3.03 -11.26
N GLN A 93 6.35 2.65 -12.53
CA GLN A 93 5.32 1.98 -13.33
C GLN A 93 4.99 0.58 -12.77
N ALA A 94 5.99 -0.16 -12.28
CA ALA A 94 5.76 -1.47 -11.66
C ALA A 94 4.95 -1.33 -10.36
N LEU A 95 5.24 -0.30 -9.55
CA LEU A 95 4.45 0.02 -8.37
C LEU A 95 2.99 0.35 -8.74
N ILE A 96 2.78 1.26 -9.69
CA ILE A 96 1.43 1.70 -10.09
C ILE A 96 0.63 0.51 -10.62
N THR A 97 1.18 -0.25 -11.56
CA THR A 97 0.49 -1.40 -12.16
C THR A 97 0.23 -2.50 -11.14
N ALA A 98 1.19 -2.84 -10.28
CA ALA A 98 0.98 -3.84 -9.23
C ALA A 98 -0.08 -3.40 -8.22
N TYR A 99 -0.10 -2.12 -7.84
CA TYR A 99 -1.05 -1.61 -6.86
C TYR A 99 -2.48 -1.57 -7.42
N ARG A 100 -2.67 -1.19 -8.69
CA ARG A 100 -3.98 -1.28 -9.35
C ARG A 100 -4.50 -2.71 -9.41
N LEU A 101 -3.66 -3.65 -9.84
CA LEU A 101 -4.03 -5.07 -9.84
C LEU A 101 -4.37 -5.57 -8.44
N TYR A 102 -3.64 -5.13 -7.41
CA TYR A 102 -3.98 -5.44 -6.02
C TYR A 102 -5.36 -4.89 -5.62
N LEU A 103 -5.69 -3.63 -5.96
CA LEU A 103 -7.01 -3.06 -5.71
C LEU A 103 -8.09 -3.87 -6.42
N ASP A 104 -7.90 -4.17 -7.71
CA ASP A 104 -8.85 -4.97 -8.49
C ASP A 104 -9.09 -6.34 -7.84
N GLN A 105 -8.05 -7.01 -7.35
CA GLN A 105 -8.22 -8.30 -6.67
C GLN A 105 -8.98 -8.20 -5.34
N VAL A 106 -8.78 -7.12 -4.57
CA VAL A 106 -9.43 -6.93 -3.27
C VAL A 106 -10.88 -6.46 -3.43
N GLU A 107 -11.14 -5.52 -4.31
CA GLU A 107 -12.47 -4.92 -4.53
C GLU A 107 -13.46 -5.89 -5.17
N ASN A 108 -12.96 -6.87 -5.93
CA ASN A 108 -13.79 -7.94 -6.50
C ASN A 108 -14.18 -9.03 -5.48
N LEU A 109 -13.64 -8.99 -4.26
CA LEU A 109 -14.06 -9.90 -3.18
C LEU A 109 -15.23 -9.30 -2.41
N GLU A 110 -16.27 -10.09 -2.15
CA GLU A 110 -17.41 -9.64 -1.35
C GLU A 110 -16.96 -9.17 0.04
N GLY A 111 -17.23 -7.90 0.35
CA GLY A 111 -16.82 -7.28 1.62
C GLY A 111 -15.31 -7.00 1.74
N GLY A 112 -14.55 -7.14 0.65
CA GLY A 112 -13.13 -6.83 0.58
C GLY A 112 -12.84 -5.35 0.82
N GLU A 113 -11.88 -5.06 1.69
CA GLU A 113 -11.44 -3.70 1.98
C GLU A 113 -9.93 -3.61 1.83
N ALA A 114 -9.47 -2.69 0.99
CA ALA A 114 -8.05 -2.48 0.76
C ALA A 114 -7.38 -1.81 1.98
N VAL A 115 -6.70 -2.61 2.81
CA VAL A 115 -5.96 -2.10 3.99
C VAL A 115 -4.54 -1.63 3.67
N LEU A 116 -3.93 -2.16 2.60
CA LEU A 116 -2.61 -1.74 2.13
C LEU A 116 -2.77 -0.49 1.26
N SER A 117 -2.20 0.63 1.70
CA SER A 117 -2.13 1.86 0.90
C SER A 117 -0.95 1.86 -0.05
N VAL A 118 -1.01 2.65 -1.13
CA VAL A 118 0.08 2.76 -2.12
C VAL A 118 1.40 3.18 -1.48
N THR A 119 1.34 4.01 -0.43
CA THR A 119 2.55 4.43 0.29
C THR A 119 3.15 3.29 1.09
N ARG A 120 2.33 2.44 1.73
CA ARG A 120 2.85 1.24 2.41
C ARG A 120 3.39 0.23 1.41
N ALA A 121 2.72 0.04 0.28
CA ALA A 121 3.17 -0.83 -0.80
C ALA A 121 4.56 -0.39 -1.34
N TRP A 122 4.76 0.92 -1.53
CA TRP A 122 6.05 1.49 -1.88
C TRP A 122 7.14 1.23 -0.83
N PHE A 123 6.84 1.43 0.46
CA PHE A 123 7.77 1.07 1.54
C PHE A 123 8.11 -0.42 1.56
N LEU A 124 7.12 -1.29 1.33
CA LEU A 124 7.30 -2.73 1.26
C LEU A 124 8.34 -3.11 0.20
N ILE A 125 8.24 -2.54 -1.01
CA ILE A 125 9.25 -2.74 -2.07
C ILE A 125 10.64 -2.37 -1.56
N ARG A 126 10.77 -1.24 -0.84
CA ARG A 126 12.07 -0.79 -0.31
C ARG A 126 12.61 -1.71 0.77
N PHE A 127 11.75 -2.22 1.66
CA PHE A 127 12.15 -3.19 2.68
C PHE A 127 12.61 -4.52 2.07
N PHE A 128 11.95 -4.97 0.99
CA PHE A 128 12.41 -6.11 0.20
C PHE A 128 13.77 -5.83 -0.47
N ASN A 129 13.93 -4.67 -1.11
CA ASN A 129 15.20 -4.28 -1.74
C ASN A 129 16.35 -4.12 -0.73
N ALA A 130 16.03 -3.76 0.52
CA ALA A 130 16.98 -3.66 1.61
C ALA A 130 17.28 -5.00 2.31
N GLY A 131 16.65 -6.11 1.88
CA GLY A 131 16.84 -7.43 2.49
C GLY A 131 16.29 -7.54 3.91
N MET A 132 15.29 -6.72 4.27
CA MET A 132 14.65 -6.75 5.58
C MET A 132 13.41 -7.65 5.62
N MET A 133 12.83 -7.94 4.45
CA MET A 133 11.64 -8.76 4.30
C MET A 133 11.79 -9.72 3.13
N GLU A 134 11.14 -10.87 3.23
CA GLU A 134 11.14 -11.90 2.20
C GLU A 134 9.76 -12.55 2.05
N LEU A 135 9.60 -13.39 1.03
CA LEU A 135 8.41 -14.21 0.83
C LEU A 135 8.72 -15.66 1.19
N VAL A 136 7.96 -16.24 2.11
CA VAL A 136 8.09 -17.62 2.57
C VAL A 136 6.84 -18.42 2.19
N PRO A 137 6.98 -19.66 1.71
CA PRO A 137 5.83 -20.54 1.45
C PRO A 137 5.18 -21.03 2.75
N CYS A 138 3.86 -21.00 2.79
CA CYS A 138 3.06 -21.62 3.85
C CYS A 138 3.12 -23.15 3.74
N ALA A 139 3.36 -23.83 4.86
CA ALA A 139 3.43 -25.29 4.91
C ALA A 139 2.09 -25.98 4.54
N ASP A 140 0.96 -25.30 4.77
CA ASP A 140 -0.38 -25.89 4.54
C ASP A 140 -0.92 -25.59 3.13
N CYS A 141 -0.94 -24.32 2.71
CA CYS A 141 -1.53 -23.92 1.43
C CYS A 141 -0.51 -23.68 0.31
N GLY A 142 0.79 -23.65 0.60
CA GLY A 142 1.84 -23.34 -0.38
C GLY A 142 1.88 -21.88 -0.87
N GLY A 143 0.95 -21.02 -0.41
CA GLY A 143 0.96 -19.60 -0.70
C GLY A 143 2.19 -18.90 -0.12
N HIS A 144 2.68 -17.86 -0.79
CA HIS A 144 3.87 -17.13 -0.35
C HIS A 144 3.47 -15.89 0.45
N PHE A 145 4.03 -15.74 1.65
CA PHE A 145 3.68 -14.68 2.58
C PHE A 145 4.89 -13.88 3.04
N VAL A 146 4.68 -12.59 3.29
CA VAL A 146 5.71 -11.66 3.75
C VAL A 146 6.15 -12.02 5.17
N THR A 147 7.45 -12.14 5.41
CA THR A 147 8.05 -12.34 6.74
C THR A 147 9.29 -11.45 6.89
N HIS A 148 9.88 -11.40 8.09
CA HIS A 148 11.20 -10.81 8.24
C HIS A 148 12.26 -11.77 7.70
N THR A 149 13.29 -11.21 7.07
CA THR A 149 14.42 -12.00 6.60
C THR A 149 15.20 -12.58 7.79
N ASN A 150 15.67 -13.83 7.64
CA ASN A 150 16.39 -14.58 8.67
C ASN A 150 15.57 -15.03 9.90
N GLU A 151 14.23 -14.98 9.82
CA GLU A 151 13.39 -15.66 10.80
C GLU A 151 13.37 -17.18 10.59
N LEU A 152 13.19 -17.93 11.69
CA LEU A 152 13.09 -19.39 11.66
C LEU A 152 11.72 -19.81 11.11
N ASN A 153 11.62 -19.85 9.78
CA ASN A 153 10.37 -20.03 9.05
C ASN A 153 10.14 -21.45 8.51
N ALA A 154 10.86 -22.46 9.02
CA ALA A 154 10.86 -23.84 8.49
C ALA A 154 9.45 -24.49 8.44
N HIS A 155 8.54 -24.08 9.32
CA HIS A 155 7.14 -24.51 9.37
C HIS A 155 6.20 -23.31 9.45
N TYR A 156 6.47 -22.28 8.65
CA TYR A 156 5.61 -21.11 8.60
C TYR A 156 4.19 -21.51 8.15
N VAL A 157 3.18 -21.10 8.93
CA VAL A 157 1.76 -21.27 8.61
C VAL A 157 1.14 -19.88 8.53
N CYS A 158 0.47 -19.60 7.41
CA CYS A 158 -0.06 -18.27 7.15
C CYS A 158 -1.33 -17.97 7.96
N GLY A 159 -1.64 -16.68 8.04
CA GLY A 159 -2.84 -16.19 8.70
C GLY A 159 -4.17 -16.65 8.09
N ILE A 160 -4.19 -17.13 6.85
CA ILE A 160 -5.40 -17.65 6.21
C ILE A 160 -5.67 -19.09 6.70
N CYS A 161 -4.62 -19.91 6.74
CA CYS A 161 -4.70 -21.31 7.20
C CYS A 161 -4.93 -21.39 8.70
N HIS A 162 -4.30 -20.51 9.48
CA HIS A 162 -4.48 -20.45 10.92
C HIS A 162 -4.82 -19.01 11.38
N PRO A 163 -6.08 -18.58 11.22
CA PRO A 163 -6.51 -17.24 11.61
C PRO A 163 -6.39 -17.02 13.12
N PRO A 164 -5.92 -15.85 13.58
CA PRO A 164 -5.88 -15.52 15.00
C PRO A 164 -7.30 -15.38 15.57
N ALA A 165 -7.46 -15.55 16.88
CA ALA A 165 -8.77 -15.47 17.55
C ALA A 165 -9.53 -14.13 17.38
N ARG A 166 -8.83 -13.08 16.94
CA ARG A 166 -9.39 -11.74 16.64
C ARG A 166 -9.68 -11.51 15.16
N ALA A 167 -9.57 -12.56 14.34
CA ALA A 167 -9.86 -12.51 12.93
C ALA A 167 -11.26 -11.94 12.66
N GLY A 168 -11.38 -10.95 11.77
CA GLY A 168 -12.64 -10.29 11.41
C GLY A 168 -13.26 -9.37 12.47
N LYS A 169 -12.73 -9.33 13.72
CA LYS A 169 -13.34 -8.56 14.82
C LYS A 169 -12.99 -7.07 14.80
N THR A 170 -11.97 -6.66 14.05
CA THR A 170 -11.52 -5.26 13.98
C THR A 170 -12.52 -4.37 13.24
N LYS A 171 -13.15 -4.87 12.17
CA LYS A 171 -14.19 -4.16 11.41
C LYS A 171 -15.43 -3.91 12.25
N ALA A 172 -15.94 -4.96 12.91
CA ALA A 172 -17.05 -4.84 13.85
C ALA A 172 -16.79 -3.80 14.96
N ARG A 173 -15.55 -3.69 15.45
CA ARG A 173 -15.18 -2.68 16.45
C ARG A 173 -15.06 -1.28 15.86
N ALA A 174 -14.52 -1.13 14.65
CA ALA A 174 -14.45 0.15 13.95
C ALA A 174 -15.86 0.70 13.63
N ASP A 175 -16.74 -0.15 13.11
CA ASP A 175 -18.14 0.17 12.81
C ASP A 175 -18.89 0.58 14.10
N GLN A 176 -18.64 -0.10 15.22
CA GLN A 176 -19.20 0.27 16.52
C GLN A 176 -18.69 1.62 17.04
N ILE A 177 -17.41 1.93 16.85
CA ILE A 177 -16.82 3.22 17.24
C ILE A 177 -17.38 4.34 16.35
N GLU A 178 -17.53 4.10 15.04
CA GLU A 178 -18.06 5.08 14.09
C GLU A 178 -19.55 5.35 14.34
N ALA A 179 -20.35 4.31 14.61
CA ALA A 179 -21.74 4.44 15.04
C ALA A 179 -21.88 5.19 16.37
N ALA A 180 -21.01 4.90 17.35
CA ALA A 180 -21.00 5.61 18.64
C ALA A 180 -20.62 7.10 18.48
N ASN A 181 -19.64 7.41 17.63
CA ASN A 181 -19.25 8.78 17.34
C ASN A 181 -20.38 9.55 16.63
N GLN A 182 -21.07 8.94 15.66
CA GLN A 182 -22.21 9.56 15.00
C GLN A 182 -23.38 9.82 15.96
N ALA A 183 -23.70 8.87 16.84
CA ALA A 183 -24.73 9.05 17.87
C ALA A 183 -24.39 10.22 18.81
N SER A 184 -23.13 10.31 19.27
CA SER A 184 -22.68 11.41 20.13
C SER A 184 -22.70 12.80 19.46
N LEU A 185 -22.51 12.87 18.14
CA LEU A 185 -22.58 14.11 17.36
C LEU A 185 -24.03 14.59 17.17
N LEU A 186 -24.99 13.66 17.09
CA LEU A 186 -26.42 13.96 17.02
C LEU A 186 -26.97 14.42 18.38
N GLU A 187 -26.48 13.86 19.49
CA GLU A 187 -26.86 14.28 20.85
C GLU A 187 -26.27 15.63 21.28
N ALA A 188 -25.21 16.10 20.60
CA ALA A 188 -24.51 17.35 20.90
C ALA A 188 -25.04 18.58 20.13
N GLN A 189 -26.10 18.44 19.31
CA GLN A 189 -26.74 19.57 18.66
C GLN A 189 -27.69 20.29 19.63
N PRO A 190 -27.45 21.56 19.99
CA PRO A 190 -28.40 22.32 20.80
C PRO A 190 -29.67 22.57 19.97
N ALA A 191 -30.82 22.50 20.66
CA ALA A 191 -32.16 22.76 20.12
C ALA A 191 -32.33 24.17 19.55
#